data_AF-A0A7S3JZI6-F1
#
_entry.id   AF-A0A7S3JZI6-F1
#
_cell.length_a   1.000
_cell.length_b   1.000
_cell.length_c   1.000
_cell.angle_alpha   90.00
_cell.angle_beta   90.00
_cell.angle_gamma   90.00
#
_symmetry.space_group_name_H-M   'P 1'
#
loop_
_entity.id
_entity.type
_entity.pdbx_description
1 polymer ?
#
loop_
_entity_poly.entity_id
_entity_poly.type
_entity_poly.pdbx_seq_one_letter_code
_entity_poly.pdbx_strand_id
1 'polypeptide(L)'
;VKLSGFGCSGGIGCTWAYASPETRALLVATIVGAKINELSTHLRLAAESQDQWALAVTIIEMLTGKRIENAHEVPRRLDQDCGNDLITLAVQCLDKEAEKRPAMRDLVKSLGNFVNDSVIALVDKDEVEEVS
;
A
#
# COMPACT_ATOMS: atom_id res chain seq x y z
N VAL A 1 16.37 2.35 2.20
CA VAL A 1 15.32 3.01 3.03
C VAL A 1 15.38 2.43 4.44
N LYS A 2 15.38 3.26 5.49
CA LYS A 2 15.27 2.82 6.89
C LYS A 2 13.92 3.30 7.43
N LEU A 3 13.07 2.38 7.89
CA LEU A 3 11.75 2.72 8.43
C LEU A 3 11.89 3.30 9.85
N SER A 4 11.06 4.28 10.18
CA SER A 4 10.97 4.93 11.49
C SER A 4 9.52 5.33 11.79
N GLY A 5 9.16 5.57 13.07
CA GLY A 5 7.81 5.97 13.47
C GLY A 5 6.87 4.81 13.87
N PHE A 6 7.44 3.64 14.17
CA PHE A 6 6.69 2.49 14.69
C PHE A 6 6.00 2.81 16.03
N GLY A 7 4.77 2.33 16.22
CA GLY A 7 4.04 2.46 17.50
C GLY A 7 2.87 3.46 17.51
N CYS A 8 2.50 4.07 16.38
CA CYS A 8 1.32 4.93 16.29
C CYS A 8 -0.01 4.15 16.19
N SER A 9 -0.02 2.83 16.36
CA SER A 9 -1.13 1.88 16.16
C SER A 9 -2.29 1.99 17.18
N GLY A 10 -2.58 3.20 17.66
CA GLY A 10 -3.70 3.52 18.54
C GLY A 10 -3.84 5.00 18.91
N GLY A 11 -3.12 5.91 18.22
CA GLY A 11 -3.14 7.34 18.52
C GLY A 11 -3.38 8.21 17.28
N ILE A 12 -3.72 9.48 17.54
CA ILE A 12 -4.00 10.58 16.58
C ILE A 12 -2.82 10.86 15.60
N GLY A 13 -1.72 10.09 15.67
CA GLY A 13 -0.51 10.23 14.86
C GLY A 13 -0.52 9.48 13.53
N CYS A 14 -1.51 8.63 13.24
CA CYS A 14 -1.64 8.03 11.90
C CYS A 14 -2.07 9.11 10.91
N THR A 15 -1.24 9.40 9.90
CA THR A 15 -1.64 10.31 8.82
C THR A 15 -2.83 9.70 8.08
N TRP A 16 -3.99 10.39 8.13
CA TRP A 16 -5.30 9.88 7.71
C TRP A 16 -5.32 9.16 6.35
N ALA A 17 -4.60 9.71 5.38
CA ALA A 17 -4.48 9.14 4.03
C ALA A 17 -3.93 7.70 4.01
N TYR A 18 -3.00 7.36 4.92
CA TYR A 18 -2.42 6.01 5.00
C TYR A 18 -3.19 5.08 5.94
N ALA A 19 -4.17 5.59 6.69
CA ALA A 19 -5.04 4.76 7.50
C ALA A 19 -6.00 3.96 6.60
N SER A 20 -6.05 2.65 6.78
CA SER A 20 -6.99 1.76 6.10
C SER A 20 -8.43 2.04 6.52
N PRO A 21 -9.43 1.60 5.75
CA PRO A 21 -10.84 1.76 6.11
C PRO A 21 -11.17 1.21 7.50
N GLU A 22 -10.59 0.08 7.90
CA GLU A 22 -10.82 -0.56 9.20
C GLU A 22 -10.19 0.25 10.33
N THR A 23 -8.98 0.77 10.12
CA THR A 23 -8.32 1.67 11.08
C THR A 23 -9.09 2.97 11.26
N ARG A 24 -9.61 3.56 10.16
CA ARG A 24 -10.47 4.75 10.23
C ARG A 24 -11.76 4.46 10.98
N ALA A 25 -12.42 3.34 10.68
CA ALA A 25 -13.63 2.91 11.39
C ALA A 25 -13.36 2.72 12.88
N LEU A 26 -12.23 2.10 13.24
CA LEU A 26 -11.81 1.93 14.64
C LEU A 26 -11.58 3.27 15.34
N LEU A 27 -10.91 4.22 14.68
CA LEU A 27 -10.65 5.55 15.24
C LEU A 27 -11.97 6.30 15.49
N VAL A 28 -12.88 6.29 14.51
CA VAL A 28 -14.21 6.91 14.63
C VAL A 28 -15.00 6.26 15.76
N ALA A 29 -15.06 4.92 15.79
CA ALA A 29 -15.76 4.16 16.83
C ALA A 29 -15.23 4.45 18.24
N THR A 30 -13.91 4.64 18.38
CA THR A 30 -13.27 5.03 19.64
C THR A 30 -13.68 6.44 20.06
N ILE A 31 -13.73 7.40 19.12
CA ILE A 31 -14.14 8.78 19.39
C ILE A 31 -15.61 8.87 19.82
N VAL A 32 -16.49 8.06 19.21
CA VAL A 32 -17.93 8.05 19.56
C VAL A 32 -18.27 7.16 20.77
N GLY A 33 -17.27 6.54 21.40
CA GLY A 33 -17.46 5.74 22.61
C GLY A 33 -18.12 4.38 22.40
N ALA A 34 -17.87 3.71 21.27
CA ALA A 34 -18.38 2.37 20.98
C ALA A 34 -17.89 1.34 22.01
N LYS A 35 -18.65 0.25 22.19
CA LYS A 35 -18.31 -0.79 23.16
C LYS A 35 -17.10 -1.60 22.70
N ILE A 36 -16.26 -2.03 23.65
CA ILE A 36 -15.03 -2.81 23.41
C ILE A 36 -15.29 -4.06 22.55
N ASN A 37 -16.43 -4.75 22.74
CA ASN A 37 -16.76 -5.94 21.97
C ASN A 37 -16.97 -5.65 20.48
N GLU A 38 -17.52 -4.48 20.13
CA GLU A 38 -17.71 -4.01 18.75
C GLU A 38 -16.38 -3.59 18.11
N LEU A 39 -15.43 -3.09 18.92
CA LEU A 39 -14.10 -2.65 18.47
C LEU A 39 -13.15 -3.82 18.19
N SER A 40 -13.37 -4.99 18.80
CA SER A 40 -12.45 -6.14 18.73
C SER A 40 -12.20 -6.64 17.30
N THR A 41 -13.25 -6.70 16.47
CA THR A 41 -13.13 -7.12 15.07
C THR A 41 -12.38 -6.08 14.24
N HIS A 42 -12.70 -4.80 14.41
CA HIS A 42 -12.01 -3.71 13.71
C HIS A 42 -10.54 -3.61 14.11
N LEU A 43 -10.22 -3.83 15.39
CA LEU A 43 -8.85 -3.84 15.88
C LEU A 43 -8.02 -4.95 15.24
N ARG A 44 -8.58 -6.17 15.13
CA ARG A 44 -7.90 -7.30 14.48
C ARG A 44 -7.64 -7.02 12.99
N LEU A 45 -8.68 -6.60 12.25
CA LEU A 45 -8.54 -6.32 10.82
C LEU A 45 -7.55 -5.17 10.57
N ALA A 46 -7.60 -4.10 11.37
CA ALA A 46 -6.63 -3.02 11.31
C ALA A 46 -5.20 -3.53 11.55
N ALA A 47 -4.97 -4.33 12.59
CA ALA A 47 -3.65 -4.87 12.89
C ALA A 47 -3.07 -5.76 11.77
N GLU A 48 -3.92 -6.51 11.07
CA GLU A 48 -3.50 -7.48 10.04
C GLU A 48 -3.33 -6.85 8.64
N SER A 49 -3.99 -5.73 8.36
CA SER A 49 -4.19 -5.23 6.98
C SER A 49 -3.83 -3.75 6.76
N GLN A 50 -3.48 -3.02 7.83
CA GLN A 50 -3.14 -1.59 7.79
C GLN A 50 -1.86 -1.32 6.99
N ASP A 51 -0.84 -2.17 7.14
CA ASP A 51 0.46 -1.95 6.51
C ASP A 51 0.39 -2.15 4.98
N GLN A 52 -0.44 -3.09 4.51
CA GLN A 52 -0.72 -3.31 3.09
C GLN A 52 -1.32 -2.04 2.47
N TRP A 53 -2.30 -1.44 3.15
CA TRP A 53 -2.92 -0.19 2.69
C TRP A 53 -1.90 0.96 2.64
N ALA A 54 -1.15 1.15 3.73
CA ALA A 54 -0.16 2.21 3.81
C ALA A 54 0.93 2.06 2.73
N LEU A 55 1.37 0.84 2.44
CA LEU A 55 2.30 0.53 1.37
C LEU A 55 1.75 0.94 0.00
N ALA A 56 0.48 0.62 -0.28
CA ALA A 56 -0.15 0.98 -1.55
C ALA A 56 -0.21 2.49 -1.77
N VAL A 57 -0.66 3.23 -0.75
CA VAL A 57 -0.71 4.70 -0.80
C VAL A 57 0.70 5.26 -1.05
N THR A 58 1.71 4.68 -0.41
CA THR A 58 3.12 5.07 -0.60
C THR A 58 3.58 4.81 -2.03
N ILE A 59 3.29 3.63 -2.60
CA ILE A 59 3.64 3.29 -4.00
C ILE A 59 2.99 4.28 -4.96
N ILE A 60 1.72 4.57 -4.80
CA ILE A 60 0.98 5.49 -5.67
C ILE A 60 1.52 6.92 -5.53
N GLU A 61 1.82 7.37 -4.31
CA GLU A 61 2.44 8.67 -4.06
C GLU A 61 3.83 8.77 -4.71
N MET A 62 4.64 7.71 -4.65
CA MET A 62 5.94 7.67 -5.33
C MET A 62 5.80 7.76 -6.86
N LEU A 63 4.81 7.09 -7.44
CA LEU A 63 4.63 7.04 -8.89
C LEU A 63 3.97 8.30 -9.46
N THR A 64 3.12 8.97 -8.68
CA THR A 64 2.28 10.08 -9.16
C THR A 64 2.65 11.43 -8.57
N GLY A 65 3.46 11.44 -7.51
CA GLY A 65 3.69 12.62 -6.66
C GLY A 65 2.46 13.06 -5.88
N LYS A 66 1.36 12.29 -5.90
CA LYS A 66 0.08 12.64 -5.27
C LYS A 66 -0.31 11.60 -4.24
N ARG A 67 -0.73 12.11 -3.08
CA ARG A 67 -1.31 11.29 -2.03
C ARG A 67 -2.78 11.06 -2.31
N ILE A 68 -3.20 9.80 -2.23
CA ILE A 68 -4.61 9.42 -2.29
C ILE A 68 -5.14 9.16 -0.88
N GLU A 69 -6.39 9.50 -0.65
CA GLU A 69 -7.09 9.17 0.59
C GLU A 69 -7.99 7.96 0.42
N ASN A 70 -8.45 7.70 -0.81
CA ASN A 70 -9.38 6.62 -1.09
C ASN A 70 -9.00 5.83 -2.34
N ALA A 71 -9.32 4.54 -2.34
CA ALA A 71 -9.00 3.63 -3.45
C ALA A 71 -9.59 4.04 -4.82
N HIS A 72 -10.68 4.82 -4.84
CA HIS A 72 -11.29 5.29 -6.09
C HIS A 72 -10.56 6.50 -6.72
N GLU A 73 -9.62 7.10 -5.99
CA GLU A 73 -8.81 8.24 -6.47
C GLU A 73 -7.58 7.80 -7.26
N VAL A 74 -7.33 6.49 -7.34
CA VAL A 74 -6.24 5.91 -8.14
C VAL A 74 -6.43 6.35 -9.61
N PRO A 75 -5.47 7.09 -10.20
CA PRO A 75 -5.61 7.58 -11.56
C PRO A 75 -5.77 6.44 -12.60
N ARG A 76 -6.85 6.47 -13.40
CA ARG A 76 -7.12 5.57 -14.54
C ARG A 76 -6.16 5.70 -15.74
N ARG A 77 -5.00 6.34 -15.56
CA ARG A 77 -3.93 6.34 -16.56
C ARG A 77 -2.76 5.44 -16.12
N LEU A 78 -2.68 5.14 -14.83
CA LEU A 78 -1.69 4.24 -14.25
C LEU A 78 -2.01 2.76 -14.53
N ASP A 79 -3.30 2.44 -14.67
CA ASP A 79 -3.80 1.10 -15.02
C ASP A 79 -3.61 0.78 -16.51
N GLN A 80 -3.72 1.76 -17.41
CA GLN A 80 -3.79 1.56 -18.86
C GLN A 80 -2.46 1.76 -19.60
N ASP A 81 -1.58 2.66 -19.15
CA ASP A 81 -0.36 3.01 -19.90
C ASP A 81 0.90 2.28 -19.43
N CYS A 82 0.88 1.62 -18.26
CA CYS A 82 2.15 1.18 -17.68
C CYS A 82 2.41 -0.33 -17.64
N GLY A 83 1.42 -1.22 -17.83
CA GLY A 83 1.65 -2.66 -17.63
C GLY A 83 2.40 -2.98 -16.33
N ASN A 84 2.28 -2.08 -15.34
CA ASN A 84 3.25 -1.96 -14.28
C ASN A 84 2.76 -2.87 -13.17
N ASP A 85 3.41 -4.01 -13.03
CA ASP A 85 3.12 -4.97 -11.98
C ASP A 85 3.07 -4.29 -10.60
N LEU A 86 3.83 -3.22 -10.42
CA LEU A 86 3.84 -2.39 -9.22
C LEU A 86 2.51 -1.65 -8.94
N ILE A 87 1.83 -1.13 -9.97
CA ILE A 87 0.53 -0.45 -9.84
C ILE A 87 -0.56 -1.49 -9.57
N THR A 88 -0.52 -2.62 -10.28
CA THR A 88 -1.43 -3.74 -10.06
C THR A 88 -1.36 -4.24 -8.61
N LEU A 89 -0.13 -4.43 -8.09
CA LEU A 89 0.08 -4.80 -6.69
C LEU A 89 -0.46 -3.75 -5.72
N ALA A 90 -0.22 -2.45 -5.98
CA ALA A 90 -0.76 -1.38 -5.15
C ALA A 90 -2.29 -1.37 -5.14
N VAL A 91 -2.94 -1.58 -6.28
CA VAL A 91 -4.41 -1.65 -6.38
C VAL A 91 -4.95 -2.86 -5.60
N GLN A 92 -4.31 -4.02 -5.67
CA GLN A 92 -4.69 -5.20 -4.87
C GLN A 92 -4.61 -4.94 -3.36
N CYS A 93 -3.63 -4.17 -2.92
CA CYS A 93 -3.51 -3.74 -1.52
C CYS A 93 -4.58 -2.74 -1.06
N LEU A 94 -5.26 -2.06 -1.99
CA LEU A 94 -6.33 -1.12 -1.71
C LEU A 94 -7.73 -1.74 -1.74
N ASP A 95 -7.82 -3.08 -1.71
CA ASP A 95 -9.10 -3.76 -1.58
C ASP A 95 -9.82 -3.29 -0.30
N LYS A 96 -11.14 -3.07 -0.42
CA LYS A 96 -11.99 -2.64 0.69
C LYS A 96 -12.13 -3.72 1.74
N GLU A 97 -12.02 -4.98 1.35
CA GLU A 97 -12.05 -6.14 2.23
C GLU A 97 -10.61 -6.47 2.64
N ALA A 98 -10.29 -6.29 3.92
CA ALA A 98 -8.96 -6.51 4.48
C ALA A 98 -8.39 -7.90 4.16
N GLU A 99 -9.24 -8.93 4.19
CA GLU A 99 -8.91 -10.33 3.92
C GLU A 99 -8.59 -10.62 2.44
N LYS A 100 -9.01 -9.75 1.52
CA LYS A 100 -8.69 -9.86 0.10
C LYS A 100 -7.34 -9.22 -0.25
N ARG A 101 -6.79 -8.40 0.66
CA ARG A 101 -5.47 -7.80 0.46
C ARG A 101 -4.40 -8.90 0.52
N PRO A 102 -3.38 -8.85 -0.35
CA PRO A 102 -2.30 -9.82 -0.34
C PRO A 102 -1.51 -9.77 0.97
N ALA A 103 -1.02 -10.92 1.43
CA ALA A 103 -0.20 -10.99 2.63
C ALA A 103 1.14 -10.25 2.41
N MET A 104 1.65 -9.59 3.46
CA MET A 104 2.89 -8.81 3.37
C MET A 104 4.09 -9.61 2.84
N ARG A 105 4.19 -10.89 3.22
CA ARG A 105 5.24 -11.78 2.70
C ARG A 105 5.18 -11.94 1.19
N ASP A 106 3.97 -12.06 0.63
CA ASP A 106 3.78 -12.29 -0.79
C ASP A 106 3.96 -10.97 -1.56
N LEU A 107 3.59 -9.84 -0.96
CA LEU A 107 3.91 -8.50 -1.47
C LEU A 107 5.41 -8.26 -1.57
N VAL A 108 6.18 -8.59 -0.54
CA VAL A 108 7.65 -8.42 -0.55
C VAL A 108 8.28 -9.28 -1.64
N LYS A 109 7.79 -10.50 -1.87
CA LYS A 109 8.26 -11.35 -2.97
C LYS A 109 7.95 -10.73 -4.34
N SER A 110 6.72 -10.27 -4.57
CA SER A 110 6.34 -9.66 -5.84
C SER A 110 7.12 -8.36 -6.10
N LEU A 111 7.35 -7.55 -5.07
CA LEU A 111 8.21 -6.36 -5.16
C LEU A 111 9.66 -6.74 -5.49
N GLY A 112 10.19 -7.79 -4.86
CA GLY A 112 11.54 -8.29 -5.14
C GLY A 112 11.71 -8.76 -6.59
N ASN A 113 10.72 -9.48 -7.12
CA ASN A 113 10.71 -9.91 -8.52
C ASN A 113 10.66 -8.72 -9.46
N PHE A 114 9.76 -7.75 -9.22
CA PHE A 114 9.67 -6.52 -10.02
C PHE A 114 11.00 -5.77 -10.10
N VAL A 115 11.70 -5.64 -8.96
CA VAL A 115 13.02 -4.97 -8.93
C VAL A 115 14.05 -5.77 -9.72
N ASN A 116 14.09 -7.10 -9.57
CA ASN A 116 15.04 -7.93 -10.32
C ASN A 116 14.80 -7.85 -11.83
N ASP A 117 13.53 -7.95 -12.27
CA ASP A 117 13.17 -7.88 -13.68
C ASP A 117 13.48 -6.50 -14.27
N SER A 118 13.26 -5.44 -13.50
CA SER A 118 13.61 -4.06 -13.88
C SER A 118 15.12 -3.85 -13.98
N VAL A 119 15.91 -4.44 -13.08
CA VAL A 119 17.38 -4.36 -13.11
C VAL A 119 17.94 -5.14 -14.29
N ILE A 120 17.43 -6.33 -14.58
CA ILE A 120 17.84 -7.13 -15.76
C ILE A 120 17.54 -6.36 -17.05
N ALA A 121 16.35 -5.74 -17.16
CA ALA A 121 15.99 -4.94 -18.33
C ALA A 121 16.83 -3.66 -18.52
N LEU A 122 17.51 -3.18 -17.47
CA LEU A 122 18.46 -2.08 -17.57
C LEU A 122 19.85 -2.57 -17.96
N VAL A 123 20.29 -3.73 -17.45
CA VAL A 123 21.56 -4.36 -17.83
C VAL A 123 21.57 -4.79 -19.30
N ASP A 124 20.46 -5.32 -19.82
CA ASP A 124 20.32 -5.68 -21.25
C ASP A 124 20.39 -4.46 -22.20
N LYS A 125 20.15 -3.24 -21.68
CA LYS A 125 20.21 -2.01 -22.49
C LYS A 125 21.61 -1.39 -22.56
N ASP A 126 22.49 -1.70 -21.61
CA ASP A 126 23.87 -1.20 -21.60
C ASP A 126 24.84 -2.04 -22.46
N GLU A 127 24.43 -3.21 -22.97
CA GLU A 127 25.27 -4.04 -23.86
C GLU A 127 25.13 -3.72 -25.37
N VAL A 128 24.42 -2.65 -25.76
CA VAL A 128 24.26 -2.25 -27.18
C VAL A 128 24.57 -0.77 -27.42
N GLU A 129 25.71 -0.27 -26.93
CA GLU A 129 26.38 0.94 -27.45
C GLU A 129 27.91 0.77 -27.50
N GLU A 130 28.41 -0.30 -28.11
CA GLU A 130 29.75 -0.32 -28.71
C GLU A 130 29.70 -1.16 -29.99
N VAL A 131 29.26 -0.57 -31.11
CA VAL A 131 29.85 -0.71 -32.46
C VAL A 131 29.08 0.26 -33.36
N SER A 132 29.72 1.37 -33.76
CA SER A 132 29.55 2.07 -35.06
C SER A 132 30.65 3.10 -35.22
#